data_AF-A0A7W0UA40-F1
#
_entry.id   AF-A0A7W0UA40-F1
#
_cell.length_a   1.000
_cell.length_b   1.000
_cell.length_c   1.000
_cell.angle_alpha   90.00
_cell.angle_beta   90.00
_cell.angle_gamma   90.00
#
_symmetry.space_group_name_H-M   'P 1'
#
loop_
_entity.id
_entity.type
_entity.pdbx_description
1 polymer ?
#
loop_
_entity_poly.entity_id
_entity_poly.type
_entity_poly.pdbx_seq_one_letter_code
_entity_poly.pdbx_strand_id
1 'polypeptide(L)'
;MLSGLTTFALGYARQALSTAPGSLPAGEWFAWLSSWLDSSTMGFVVLLLLLFPDGRLVSRRWRPVVWLTALAMVLIVADPMVTPGRLYGFERVENPLGIESAGFLREVEVTGPAVVVLFPVAVIGLFVKRRRAGAEQRLQLEWFLFASSLLAAVLVLAAGAEVAFPADSNTASLIGGFVFAAVFGFMAVSIGIAVLKHRLYDIDVVINRALVYGALTAVLAGAYVGSVLLLQLVLRPLTEESGLAVAGSTLAVAALFRPARARVQALVDRRFYRRRYDGVRMLEAFGARLRQEVDLDSLNGELRAVLDRTVEPAHASLWLREPEATR
;
A
#
# COMPACT_ATOMS: atom_id res chain seq x y z
N MET A 1 -10.52 11.03 6.87
CA MET A 1 -11.58 11.42 7.83
C MET A 1 -12.95 10.96 7.38
N LEU A 2 -13.44 11.37 6.19
CA LEU A 2 -14.73 10.92 5.62
C LEU A 2 -14.92 9.39 5.64
N SER A 3 -13.99 8.63 5.07
CA SER A 3 -14.06 7.16 5.08
C SER A 3 -14.14 6.54 6.48
N GLY A 4 -13.44 7.12 7.47
CA GLY A 4 -13.52 6.64 8.86
C GLY A 4 -14.88 6.91 9.51
N LEU A 5 -15.50 8.06 9.19
CA LEU A 5 -16.86 8.37 9.61
C LEU A 5 -17.87 7.41 8.97
N THR A 6 -17.71 7.10 7.67
CA THR A 6 -18.52 6.11 6.96
C THR A 6 -18.42 4.73 7.62
N THR A 7 -17.20 4.27 7.91
CA THR A 7 -16.98 2.97 8.57
C THR A 7 -17.59 2.92 9.96
N PHE A 8 -17.46 4.00 10.74
CA PHE A 8 -18.07 4.10 12.06
C PHE A 8 -19.60 4.07 11.98
N ALA A 9 -20.21 4.90 11.13
CA ALA A 9 -21.66 4.97 10.98
C ALA A 9 -22.25 3.63 10.52
N LEU A 10 -21.61 2.97 9.53
CA LEU A 10 -22.00 1.67 9.04
C LEU A 10 -21.87 0.59 10.13
N GLY A 11 -20.77 0.59 10.89
CA GLY A 11 -20.54 -0.36 11.98
C GLY A 11 -21.56 -0.21 13.12
N TYR A 12 -21.84 1.04 13.51
CA TYR A 12 -22.86 1.35 14.51
C TYR A 12 -24.25 0.89 14.05
N ALA A 13 -24.63 1.21 12.81
CA ALA A 13 -25.90 0.81 12.23
C ALA A 13 -26.06 -0.72 12.18
N ARG A 14 -25.02 -1.46 11.77
CA ARG A 14 -25.02 -2.93 11.79
C ARG A 14 -25.18 -3.48 13.21
N GLN A 15 -24.46 -2.94 14.18
CA GLN A 15 -24.60 -3.38 15.57
C GLN A 15 -26.03 -3.17 16.09
N ALA A 16 -26.62 -2.00 15.81
CA ALA A 16 -27.93 -1.59 16.29
C ALA A 16 -29.11 -2.31 15.60
N LEU A 17 -28.95 -2.71 14.33
CA LEU A 17 -30.05 -3.17 13.47
C LEU A 17 -29.94 -4.64 13.04
N SER A 18 -28.74 -5.21 12.94
CA SER A 18 -28.54 -6.58 12.46
C SER A 18 -27.91 -7.52 13.48
N THR A 19 -26.90 -7.08 14.25
CA THR A 19 -26.18 -7.95 15.20
C THR A 19 -26.88 -8.05 16.56
N ALA A 20 -27.33 -6.92 17.11
CA ALA A 20 -28.10 -6.88 18.36
C ALA A 20 -29.24 -5.86 18.24
N PRO A 21 -30.36 -6.23 17.58
CA PRO A 21 -31.46 -5.32 17.30
C PRO A 21 -31.96 -4.62 18.56
N GLY A 22 -32.00 -3.28 18.55
CA GLY A 22 -32.49 -2.47 19.67
C GLY A 22 -31.50 -2.26 20.83
N SER A 23 -30.27 -2.77 20.72
CA SER A 23 -29.22 -2.56 21.74
C SER A 23 -28.70 -1.12 21.80
N LEU A 24 -28.77 -0.40 20.68
CA LEU A 24 -28.25 0.95 20.52
C LEU A 24 -29.33 1.86 19.90
N PRO A 25 -29.50 3.09 20.39
CA PRO A 25 -30.47 4.02 19.84
C PRO A 25 -30.02 4.54 18.47
N ALA A 26 -30.99 5.03 17.68
CA ALA A 26 -30.75 5.73 16.40
C ALA A 26 -30.03 4.92 15.30
N GLY A 27 -30.12 3.58 15.32
CA GLY A 27 -29.53 2.72 14.29
C GLY A 27 -29.94 3.11 12.86
N GLU A 28 -31.20 3.49 12.65
CA GLU A 28 -31.74 3.93 11.36
C GLU A 28 -31.10 5.22 10.84
N TRP A 29 -30.84 6.18 11.72
CA TRP A 29 -30.15 7.43 11.37
C TRP A 29 -28.69 7.21 10.99
N PHE A 30 -28.00 6.28 11.67
CA PHE A 30 -26.64 5.91 11.30
C PHE A 30 -26.59 5.09 10.00
N ALA A 31 -27.61 4.28 9.72
CA ALA A 31 -27.77 3.61 8.44
C ALA A 31 -27.94 4.64 7.32
N TRP A 32 -28.84 5.61 7.51
CA TRP A 32 -29.07 6.72 6.58
C TRP A 32 -27.80 7.56 6.39
N LEU A 33 -27.10 7.91 7.48
CA LEU A 33 -25.83 8.64 7.41
C LEU A 33 -24.78 7.89 6.59
N SER A 34 -24.68 6.57 6.77
CA SER A 34 -23.71 5.75 6.06
C SER A 34 -23.98 5.65 4.56
N SER A 35 -25.25 5.69 4.11
CA SER A 35 -25.61 5.44 2.72
C SER A 35 -25.10 6.55 1.79
N TRP A 36 -25.29 7.81 2.13
CA TRP A 36 -24.85 8.94 1.31
C TRP A 36 -23.38 9.30 1.53
N LEU A 37 -22.82 9.03 2.71
CA LEU A 37 -21.39 9.22 2.98
C LEU A 37 -20.53 8.31 2.12
N ASP A 38 -20.94 7.06 1.90
CA ASP A 38 -20.23 6.14 1.02
C ASP A 38 -20.19 6.67 -0.42
N SER A 39 -21.37 7.05 -0.95
CA SER A 39 -21.52 7.62 -2.29
C SER A 39 -20.69 8.90 -2.51
N SER A 40 -20.54 9.74 -1.48
CA SER A 40 -19.74 10.98 -1.57
C SER A 40 -18.26 10.71 -1.87
N THR A 41 -17.71 9.61 -1.37
CA THR A 41 -16.28 9.28 -1.50
C THR A 41 -15.88 9.11 -2.97
N MET A 42 -16.74 8.48 -3.77
CA MET A 42 -16.47 8.23 -5.20
C MET A 42 -16.37 9.52 -6.01
N GLY A 43 -17.26 10.49 -5.75
CA GLY A 43 -17.22 11.80 -6.41
C GLY A 43 -15.94 12.59 -6.09
N PHE A 44 -15.48 12.52 -4.84
CA PHE A 44 -14.22 13.16 -4.44
C PHE A 44 -13.01 12.54 -5.14
N VAL A 45 -12.99 11.23 -5.39
CA VAL A 45 -11.89 10.59 -6.12
C VAL A 45 -11.81 11.14 -7.55
N VAL A 46 -12.94 11.29 -8.26
CA VAL A 46 -12.95 11.83 -9.63
C VAL A 46 -12.44 13.29 -9.66
N LEU A 47 -12.87 14.13 -8.72
CA LEU A 47 -12.38 15.51 -8.61
C LEU A 47 -10.88 15.55 -8.28
N LEU A 48 -10.43 14.67 -7.39
CA LEU A 48 -9.02 14.52 -7.05
C LEU A 48 -8.21 14.16 -8.31
N LEU A 49 -8.66 13.20 -9.12
CA LEU A 49 -8.01 12.84 -10.39
C LEU A 49 -7.90 14.02 -11.36
N LEU A 50 -8.95 14.84 -11.48
CA LEU A 50 -8.97 15.99 -12.39
C LEU A 50 -8.06 17.13 -11.93
N LEU A 51 -7.91 17.33 -10.62
CA LEU A 51 -7.19 18.45 -10.02
C LEU A 51 -5.73 18.10 -9.68
N PHE A 52 -5.42 16.83 -9.43
CA PHE A 52 -4.09 16.35 -9.06
C PHE A 52 -3.04 16.66 -10.15
N PRO A 53 -1.78 16.99 -9.77
CA PRO A 53 -1.28 17.26 -8.43
C PRO A 53 -1.50 18.71 -7.97
N ASP A 54 -1.42 19.67 -8.89
CA ASP A 54 -1.28 21.10 -8.53
C ASP A 54 -2.62 21.83 -8.24
N GLY A 55 -3.73 21.11 -8.14
CA GLY A 55 -5.07 21.70 -8.01
C GLY A 55 -5.58 22.39 -9.28
N ARG A 56 -4.87 22.26 -10.40
CA ARG A 56 -5.14 22.99 -11.65
C ARG A 56 -5.61 22.06 -12.77
N LEU A 57 -6.59 22.54 -13.51
CA LEU A 57 -7.09 21.86 -14.71
C LEU A 57 -6.09 21.95 -15.87
N VAL A 58 -6.14 20.94 -16.74
CA VAL A 58 -5.28 20.85 -17.93
C VAL A 58 -5.48 22.04 -18.89
N SER A 59 -6.73 22.49 -19.06
CA SER A 59 -7.07 23.69 -19.83
C SER A 59 -8.50 24.17 -19.50
N ARG A 60 -8.87 25.37 -19.98
CA ARG A 60 -10.24 25.92 -19.81
C ARG A 60 -11.34 25.01 -20.38
N ARG A 61 -11.01 24.16 -21.36
CA ARG A 61 -11.95 23.21 -22.00
C ARG A 61 -12.38 22.07 -21.07
N TRP A 62 -11.69 21.86 -19.94
CA TRP A 62 -12.05 20.86 -18.92
C TRP A 62 -12.99 21.40 -17.84
N ARG A 63 -13.28 22.71 -17.84
CA ARG A 63 -14.25 23.31 -16.89
C ARG A 63 -15.64 22.66 -16.96
N PRO A 64 -16.21 22.37 -18.15
CA PRO A 64 -17.50 21.68 -18.23
C PRO A 64 -17.45 20.30 -17.58
N VAL A 65 -16.34 19.56 -17.74
CA VAL A 65 -16.16 18.23 -17.12
C VAL A 65 -16.22 18.35 -15.60
N VAL A 66 -15.53 19.34 -15.01
CA VAL A 66 -15.57 19.57 -13.56
C VAL A 66 -16.97 19.93 -13.09
N TRP A 67 -17.67 20.82 -13.79
CA TRP A 67 -19.05 21.18 -13.44
C TRP A 67 -19.98 19.98 -13.53
N LEU A 68 -19.82 19.14 -14.56
CA LEU A 68 -20.59 17.93 -14.75
C LEU A 68 -20.26 16.89 -13.68
N THR A 69 -19.00 16.75 -13.27
CA THR A 69 -18.58 15.91 -12.13
C THR A 69 -19.15 16.44 -10.82
N ALA A 70 -19.13 17.76 -10.59
CA ALA A 70 -19.69 18.36 -9.38
C ALA A 70 -21.22 18.17 -9.32
N LEU A 71 -21.91 18.38 -10.44
CA LEU A 71 -23.34 18.14 -10.57
C LEU A 71 -23.67 16.65 -10.35
N ALA A 72 -22.94 15.75 -11.01
CA ALA A 72 -23.10 14.31 -10.80
C ALA A 72 -22.86 13.93 -9.34
N MET A 73 -21.86 14.51 -8.67
CA MET A 73 -21.59 14.26 -7.25
C MET A 73 -22.73 14.73 -6.36
N VAL A 74 -23.31 15.92 -6.62
CA VAL A 74 -24.49 16.39 -5.90
C VAL A 74 -25.66 15.44 -6.09
N LEU A 75 -25.89 14.97 -7.32
CA LEU A 75 -26.96 14.01 -7.62
C LEU A 75 -26.72 12.65 -6.94
N ILE A 76 -25.49 12.14 -7.02
CA ILE A 76 -25.06 10.87 -6.41
C ILE A 76 -25.23 10.87 -4.89
N VAL A 77 -25.02 12.02 -4.24
CA VAL A 77 -25.18 12.17 -2.79
C VAL A 77 -26.64 12.43 -2.42
N ALA A 78 -27.35 13.26 -3.18
CA ALA A 78 -28.75 13.60 -2.91
C ALA A 78 -29.68 12.41 -3.09
N ASP A 79 -29.43 11.56 -4.10
CA ASP A 79 -30.23 10.38 -4.42
C ASP A 79 -30.48 9.48 -3.19
N PRO A 80 -29.46 8.92 -2.50
CA PRO A 80 -29.67 8.10 -1.30
C PRO A 80 -30.18 8.89 -0.09
N MET A 81 -30.15 10.23 -0.08
CA MET A 81 -30.68 11.03 1.02
C MET A 81 -32.21 11.14 0.98
N VAL A 82 -32.79 11.35 -0.21
CA VAL A 82 -34.21 11.71 -0.36
C VAL A 82 -35.05 10.65 -1.08
N THR A 83 -34.43 9.64 -1.70
CA THR A 83 -35.21 8.61 -2.38
C THR A 83 -35.94 7.70 -1.38
N PRO A 84 -37.25 7.47 -1.57
CA PRO A 84 -38.02 6.57 -0.74
C PRO A 84 -37.64 5.12 -1.04
N GLY A 85 -37.63 4.28 0.00
CA GLY A 85 -37.33 2.86 -0.10
C GLY A 85 -36.24 2.39 0.86
N ARG A 86 -35.75 1.18 0.64
CA ARG A 86 -34.77 0.52 1.51
C ARG A 86 -33.39 1.13 1.35
N LEU A 87 -32.71 1.36 2.47
CA LEU A 87 -31.33 1.80 2.47
C LEU A 87 -30.40 0.69 1.97
N TYR A 88 -29.42 1.06 1.13
CA TYR A 88 -28.43 0.12 0.62
C TYR A 88 -27.66 -0.56 1.77
N GLY A 89 -27.60 -1.90 1.75
CA GLY A 89 -27.00 -2.69 2.83
C GLY A 89 -27.90 -2.96 4.05
N PHE A 90 -29.15 -2.45 4.07
CA PHE A 90 -30.11 -2.66 5.14
C PHE A 90 -31.50 -3.02 4.60
N GLU A 91 -31.81 -4.31 4.48
CA GLU A 91 -33.05 -4.80 3.87
C GLU A 91 -34.35 -4.44 4.63
N ARG A 92 -34.22 -4.14 5.94
CA ARG A 92 -35.35 -3.91 6.85
C ARG A 92 -35.54 -2.45 7.24
N VAL A 93 -34.68 -1.55 6.76
CA VAL A 93 -34.72 -0.13 7.15
C VAL A 93 -35.10 0.70 5.94
N GLU A 94 -36.23 1.40 6.09
CA GLU A 94 -36.69 2.38 5.11
C GLU A 94 -35.99 3.72 5.33
N ASN A 95 -35.82 4.49 4.26
CA ASN A 95 -35.21 5.80 4.33
C ASN A 95 -36.09 6.75 5.16
N PRO A 96 -35.61 7.25 6.33
CA PRO A 96 -36.40 8.12 7.19
C PRO A 96 -36.73 9.48 6.56
N LEU A 97 -35.97 9.91 5.55
CA LEU A 97 -36.18 11.15 4.81
C LEU A 97 -36.61 10.89 3.35
N GLY A 98 -37.16 9.70 3.08
CA GLY A 98 -37.69 9.35 1.77
C GLY A 98 -38.88 10.22 1.38
N ILE A 99 -38.74 10.98 0.29
CA ILE A 99 -39.82 11.81 -0.27
C ILE A 99 -40.44 11.04 -1.43
N GLU A 100 -41.73 10.69 -1.35
CA GLU A 100 -42.41 9.91 -2.41
C GLU A 100 -42.27 10.55 -3.81
N SER A 101 -42.32 11.88 -3.89
CA SER A 101 -42.14 12.62 -5.15
C SER A 101 -40.72 12.55 -5.72
N ALA A 102 -39.73 12.08 -4.96
CA ALA A 102 -38.36 11.86 -5.42
C ALA A 102 -38.13 10.45 -6.00
N GLY A 103 -39.17 9.60 -6.02
CA GLY A 103 -39.10 8.24 -6.59
C GLY A 103 -38.63 8.19 -8.05
N PHE A 104 -38.84 9.25 -8.83
CA PHE A 104 -38.35 9.33 -10.21
C PHE A 104 -36.82 9.22 -10.31
N LEU A 105 -36.06 9.63 -9.28
CA LEU A 105 -34.59 9.52 -9.29
C LEU A 105 -34.12 8.06 -9.32
N ARG A 106 -34.92 7.16 -8.71
CA ARG A 106 -34.68 5.71 -8.72
C ARG A 106 -34.86 5.09 -10.11
N GLU A 107 -35.78 5.63 -10.92
CA GLU A 107 -36.03 5.12 -12.28
C GLU A 107 -34.92 5.51 -13.27
N VAL A 108 -34.24 6.63 -13.02
CA VAL A 108 -33.19 7.10 -13.93
C VAL A 108 -31.82 6.48 -13.59
N GLU A 109 -31.66 5.91 -12.38
CA GLU A 109 -30.44 5.23 -11.89
C GLU A 109 -29.14 5.94 -12.34
N VAL A 110 -29.12 7.27 -12.28
CA VAL A 110 -28.08 8.11 -12.91
C VAL A 110 -26.71 7.90 -12.25
N THR A 111 -26.75 7.53 -10.97
CA THR A 111 -25.63 7.46 -10.03
C THR A 111 -24.53 6.51 -10.50
N GLY A 112 -24.86 5.26 -10.85
CA GLY A 112 -23.89 4.24 -11.27
C GLY A 112 -23.22 4.56 -12.61
N PRO A 113 -23.99 4.76 -13.71
CA PRO A 113 -23.46 5.07 -15.03
C PRO A 113 -22.63 6.36 -15.06
N ALA A 114 -23.03 7.39 -14.30
CA ALA A 114 -22.28 8.65 -14.25
C ALA A 114 -20.86 8.45 -13.71
N VAL A 115 -20.67 7.66 -12.65
CA VAL A 115 -19.33 7.36 -12.11
C VAL A 115 -18.52 6.55 -13.11
N VAL A 116 -19.12 5.52 -13.72
CA VAL A 116 -18.46 4.65 -14.71
C VAL A 116 -17.98 5.42 -15.93
N VAL A 117 -18.68 6.49 -16.33
CA VAL A 117 -18.30 7.34 -17.46
C VAL A 117 -17.32 8.45 -17.05
N LEU A 118 -17.53 9.10 -15.90
CA LEU A 118 -16.72 10.24 -15.48
C LEU A 118 -15.31 9.85 -15.02
N PHE A 119 -15.16 8.65 -14.44
CA PHE A 119 -13.88 8.18 -13.94
C PHE A 119 -12.86 7.96 -15.08
N PRO A 120 -13.17 7.25 -16.18
CA PRO A 120 -12.29 7.18 -17.36
C PRO A 120 -12.00 8.54 -17.99
N VAL A 121 -12.99 9.46 -18.03
CA VAL A 121 -12.78 10.82 -18.55
C VAL A 121 -11.75 11.58 -17.71
N ALA A 122 -11.79 11.44 -16.38
CA ALA A 122 -10.78 12.01 -15.49
C ALA A 122 -9.38 11.40 -15.73
N VAL A 123 -9.30 10.08 -15.97
CA VAL A 123 -8.05 9.40 -16.34
C VAL A 123 -7.49 9.92 -17.68
N ILE A 124 -8.34 10.16 -18.68
CA ILE A 124 -7.93 10.77 -19.95
C ILE A 124 -7.38 12.18 -19.70
N GLY A 125 -8.00 12.96 -18.81
CA GLY A 125 -7.49 14.27 -18.40
C GLY A 125 -6.09 14.18 -17.80
N LEU A 126 -5.87 13.21 -16.90
CA LEU A 126 -4.57 12.93 -16.30
C LEU A 126 -3.52 12.51 -17.33
N PHE A 127 -3.91 11.70 -18.33
CA PHE A 127 -3.02 11.30 -19.44
C PHE A 127 -2.60 12.51 -20.29
N VAL A 128 -3.53 13.41 -20.61
CA VAL A 128 -3.21 14.65 -21.33
C VAL A 128 -2.28 15.54 -20.49
N LYS A 129 -2.48 15.59 -19.17
CA LYS A 129 -1.61 16.31 -18.23
C LYS A 129 -0.19 15.73 -18.24
N ARG A 130 -0.07 14.40 -18.19
CA ARG A 130 1.22 13.69 -18.29
C ARG A 130 1.96 14.03 -19.58
N ARG A 131 1.28 14.08 -20.74
CA ARG A 131 1.91 14.43 -22.02
C ARG A 131 2.50 15.84 -22.02
N ARG A 132 1.88 16.77 -21.30
CA ARG A 132 2.29 18.18 -21.21
C ARG A 132 3.25 18.48 -20.05
N ALA A 133 3.41 17.54 -19.11
CA ALA A 133 4.27 17.70 -17.93
C ALA A 133 5.77 17.59 -18.26
N GLY A 134 6.61 18.26 -17.48
CA GLY A 134 8.08 18.12 -17.51
C GLY A 134 8.57 16.79 -16.94
N ALA A 135 9.88 16.52 -17.02
CA ALA A 135 10.46 15.21 -16.67
C ALA A 135 10.15 14.75 -15.23
N GLU A 136 10.21 15.65 -14.25
CA GLU A 136 9.92 15.34 -12.85
C GLU A 136 8.43 15.08 -12.60
N GLN A 137 7.54 15.93 -13.11
CA GLN A 137 6.09 15.74 -12.97
C GLN A 137 5.59 14.50 -13.75
N ARG A 138 6.25 14.10 -14.85
CA ARG A 138 5.93 12.88 -15.58
C ARG A 138 6.12 11.63 -14.73
N LEU A 139 7.16 11.58 -13.91
CA LEU A 139 7.43 10.45 -13.00
C LEU A 139 6.38 10.36 -11.89
N GLN A 140 5.93 11.49 -11.33
CA GLN A 140 4.87 11.51 -10.33
C GLN A 140 3.50 11.12 -10.93
N LEU A 141 3.20 11.61 -12.13
CA LEU A 141 1.95 11.32 -12.83
C LEU A 141 1.90 9.90 -13.39
N GLU A 142 3.03 9.25 -13.63
CA GLU A 142 3.09 7.91 -14.23
C GLU A 142 2.40 6.85 -13.38
N TRP A 143 2.75 6.79 -12.11
CA TRP A 143 2.20 5.81 -11.17
C TRP A 143 0.76 6.10 -10.81
N PHE A 144 0.45 7.38 -10.61
CA PHE A 144 -0.90 7.82 -10.35
C PHE A 144 -1.81 7.48 -11.54
N LEU A 145 -1.35 7.73 -12.76
CA LEU A 145 -2.07 7.36 -13.98
C LEU A 145 -2.26 5.85 -14.11
N PHE A 146 -1.24 5.05 -13.83
CA PHE A 146 -1.36 3.59 -13.86
C PHE A 146 -2.43 3.09 -12.87
N ALA A 147 -2.35 3.50 -11.60
CA ALA A 147 -3.31 3.12 -10.57
C ALA A 147 -4.74 3.58 -10.93
N SER A 148 -4.88 4.82 -11.40
CA SER A 148 -6.18 5.39 -11.81
C SER A 148 -6.77 4.67 -13.03
N SER A 149 -5.93 4.32 -14.00
CA SER A 149 -6.36 3.62 -15.22
C SER A 149 -6.81 2.20 -14.91
N LEU A 150 -6.11 1.53 -13.99
CA LEU A 150 -6.46 0.19 -13.54
C LEU A 150 -7.78 0.21 -12.77
N LEU A 151 -7.96 1.17 -11.86
CA LEU A 151 -9.23 1.37 -11.16
C LEU A 151 -10.38 1.66 -12.15
N ALA A 152 -10.16 2.51 -13.14
CA ALA A 152 -11.15 2.77 -14.19
C ALA A 152 -11.53 1.50 -14.96
N ALA A 153 -10.55 0.69 -15.36
CA ALA A 153 -10.79 -0.58 -16.06
C ALA A 153 -11.63 -1.54 -15.20
N VAL A 154 -11.31 -1.63 -13.91
CA VAL A 154 -12.06 -2.49 -12.98
C VAL A 154 -13.49 -2.00 -12.79
N LEU A 155 -13.73 -0.69 -12.63
CA LEU A 155 -15.07 -0.13 -12.53
C LEU A 155 -15.92 -0.41 -13.79
N VAL A 156 -15.33 -0.27 -14.97
CA VAL A 156 -16.00 -0.57 -16.24
C VAL A 156 -16.32 -2.06 -16.37
N LEU A 157 -15.39 -2.94 -15.98
CA LEU A 157 -15.61 -4.38 -15.99
C LEU A 157 -16.69 -4.81 -14.99
N ALA A 158 -16.71 -4.20 -13.80
CA ALA A 158 -17.71 -4.46 -12.77
C ALA A 158 -19.10 -4.06 -13.27
N ALA A 159 -19.24 -2.85 -13.82
CA ALA A 159 -20.51 -2.38 -14.38
C ALA A 159 -20.96 -3.24 -15.57
N GLY A 160 -20.03 -3.63 -16.45
CA GLY A 160 -20.33 -4.55 -17.55
C GLY A 160 -20.79 -5.93 -17.08
N ALA A 161 -20.21 -6.43 -15.99
CA ALA A 161 -20.62 -7.69 -15.37
C ALA A 161 -22.01 -7.61 -14.74
N GLU A 162 -22.36 -6.51 -14.07
CA GLU A 162 -23.71 -6.30 -13.53
C GLU A 162 -24.79 -6.27 -14.62
N VAL A 163 -24.49 -5.63 -15.77
CA VAL A 163 -25.40 -5.62 -16.93
C VAL A 163 -25.49 -6.99 -17.60
N ALA A 164 -24.37 -7.70 -17.70
CA ALA A 164 -24.32 -9.02 -18.35
C ALA A 164 -24.93 -10.14 -17.50
N PHE A 165 -24.94 -9.98 -16.17
CA PHE A 165 -25.41 -10.98 -15.20
C PHE A 165 -26.39 -10.35 -14.19
N PRO A 166 -27.69 -10.23 -14.54
CA PRO A 166 -28.71 -9.66 -13.67
C PRO A 166 -28.83 -10.38 -12.30
N ALA A 167 -29.16 -9.60 -11.27
CA ALA A 167 -28.94 -9.79 -9.84
C ALA A 167 -29.60 -11.01 -9.11
N ASP A 168 -30.04 -12.05 -9.82
CA ASP A 168 -30.67 -13.23 -9.21
C ASP A 168 -29.68 -14.34 -8.82
N SER A 169 -28.37 -14.10 -8.93
CA SER A 169 -27.36 -15.14 -8.71
C SER A 169 -26.33 -14.75 -7.66
N ASN A 170 -26.01 -15.70 -6.78
CA ASN A 170 -24.86 -15.67 -5.85
C ASN A 170 -23.55 -15.27 -6.58
N THR A 171 -23.51 -15.46 -7.89
CA THR A 171 -22.46 -15.05 -8.83
C THR A 171 -22.20 -13.54 -8.85
N ALA A 172 -23.21 -12.67 -8.79
CA ALA A 172 -23.01 -11.21 -8.83
C ALA A 172 -22.26 -10.70 -7.58
N SER A 173 -22.65 -11.20 -6.39
CA SER A 173 -21.95 -10.88 -5.14
C SER A 173 -20.53 -11.42 -5.10
N LEU A 174 -20.29 -12.61 -5.65
CA LEU A 174 -18.95 -13.18 -5.77
C LEU A 174 -18.09 -12.37 -6.73
N ILE A 175 -18.61 -11.99 -7.89
CA ILE A 175 -17.91 -11.13 -8.87
C ILE A 175 -17.55 -9.79 -8.23
N GLY A 176 -18.50 -9.13 -7.54
CA GLY A 176 -18.24 -7.88 -6.82
C GLY A 176 -17.15 -8.01 -5.76
N GLY A 177 -17.16 -9.11 -4.99
CA GLY A 177 -16.11 -9.41 -4.01
C GLY A 177 -14.74 -9.65 -4.65
N PHE A 178 -14.68 -10.40 -5.74
CA PHE A 178 -13.45 -10.64 -6.51
C PHE A 178 -12.91 -9.35 -7.13
N VAL A 179 -13.78 -8.53 -7.70
CA VAL A 179 -13.47 -7.21 -8.24
C VAL A 179 -12.85 -6.33 -7.15
N PHE A 180 -13.48 -6.25 -5.98
CA PHE A 180 -12.99 -5.46 -4.85
C PHE A 180 -11.61 -5.96 -4.39
N ALA A 181 -11.46 -7.27 -4.15
CA ALA A 181 -10.18 -7.86 -3.77
C ALA A 181 -9.09 -7.62 -4.82
N ALA A 182 -9.44 -7.70 -6.11
CA ALA A 182 -8.54 -7.42 -7.22
C ALA A 182 -8.07 -5.96 -7.20
N VAL A 183 -8.97 -4.96 -7.01
CA VAL A 183 -8.57 -3.54 -6.91
C VAL A 183 -7.53 -3.34 -5.82
N PHE A 184 -7.78 -3.84 -4.61
CA PHE A 184 -6.85 -3.67 -3.49
C PHE A 184 -5.53 -4.41 -3.71
N GLY A 185 -5.60 -5.65 -4.21
CA GLY A 185 -4.42 -6.45 -4.53
C GLY A 185 -3.56 -5.80 -5.60
N PHE A 186 -4.17 -5.34 -6.70
CA PHE A 186 -3.47 -4.67 -7.78
C PHE A 186 -2.94 -3.29 -7.37
N MET A 187 -3.62 -2.55 -6.51
CA MET A 187 -3.10 -1.29 -5.96
C MET A 187 -1.85 -1.56 -5.12
N ALA A 188 -1.87 -2.57 -4.25
CA ALA A 188 -0.71 -2.98 -3.47
C ALA A 188 0.46 -3.43 -4.37
N VAL A 189 0.18 -4.20 -5.41
CA VAL A 189 1.18 -4.62 -6.40
C VAL A 189 1.72 -3.43 -7.18
N SER A 190 0.87 -2.50 -7.62
CA SER A 190 1.28 -1.29 -8.33
C SER A 190 2.17 -0.41 -7.46
N ILE A 191 1.83 -0.23 -6.18
CA ILE A 191 2.67 0.51 -5.22
C ILE A 191 4.00 -0.21 -5.03
N GLY A 192 3.98 -1.54 -4.90
CA GLY A 192 5.19 -2.36 -4.82
C GLY A 192 6.09 -2.18 -6.04
N ILE A 193 5.54 -2.27 -7.25
CA ILE A 193 6.28 -2.06 -8.50
C ILE A 193 6.79 -0.62 -8.60
N ALA A 194 5.99 0.37 -8.17
CA ALA A 194 6.38 1.77 -8.16
C ALA A 194 7.62 2.03 -7.29
N VAL A 195 7.60 1.46 -6.10
CA VAL A 195 8.68 1.57 -5.11
C VAL A 195 9.91 0.78 -5.56
N LEU A 196 9.74 -0.44 -6.07
CA LEU A 196 10.85 -1.34 -6.45
C LEU A 196 11.53 -0.94 -7.76
N LYS A 197 10.77 -0.51 -8.77
CA LYS A 197 11.30 -0.31 -10.12
C LYS A 197 11.84 1.11 -10.33
N HIS A 198 11.32 2.12 -9.64
CA HIS A 198 11.59 3.53 -10.01
C HIS A 198 12.22 4.39 -8.92
N ARG A 199 12.67 3.81 -7.79
CA ARG A 199 13.54 4.49 -6.80
C ARG A 199 13.02 5.89 -6.41
N LEU A 200 11.69 6.05 -6.31
CA LEU A 200 11.03 7.37 -6.26
C LEU A 200 11.41 8.20 -5.01
N TYR A 201 11.95 7.52 -4.01
CA TYR A 201 12.75 8.10 -2.94
C TYR A 201 14.02 7.22 -2.91
N ASP A 202 15.15 7.66 -2.36
CA ASP A 202 16.37 6.85 -2.18
C ASP A 202 16.18 5.63 -1.22
N ILE A 203 15.04 4.92 -1.32
CA ILE A 203 14.62 3.76 -0.53
C ILE A 203 15.38 2.51 -0.98
N ASP A 204 16.22 2.53 -2.02
CA ASP A 204 16.97 1.34 -2.46
C ASP A 204 17.69 0.63 -1.32
N VAL A 205 18.24 1.41 -0.38
CA VAL A 205 18.91 0.88 0.81
C VAL A 205 17.91 0.23 1.76
N VAL A 206 16.73 0.82 1.93
CA VAL A 206 15.67 0.32 2.82
C VAL A 206 14.96 -0.88 2.19
N ILE A 207 14.74 -0.92 0.88
CA ILE A 207 14.18 -2.04 0.11
C ILE A 207 15.13 -3.22 0.16
N ASN A 208 16.41 -3.04 -0.15
CA ASN A 208 17.38 -4.13 -0.08
C ASN A 208 17.46 -4.67 1.35
N ARG A 209 17.46 -3.80 2.38
CA ARG A 209 17.38 -4.25 3.77
C ARG A 209 16.07 -4.99 4.05
N ALA A 210 14.92 -4.46 3.66
CA ALA A 210 13.61 -5.06 3.91
C ALA A 210 13.43 -6.41 3.20
N LEU A 211 13.91 -6.56 1.97
CA LEU A 211 13.90 -7.82 1.24
C LEU A 211 14.84 -8.84 1.88
N VAL A 212 16.00 -8.40 2.36
CA VAL A 212 16.98 -9.29 3.00
C VAL A 212 16.50 -9.71 4.38
N TYR A 213 16.02 -8.78 5.21
CA TYR A 213 15.40 -9.08 6.49
C TYR A 213 14.13 -9.91 6.30
N GLY A 214 13.30 -9.59 5.30
CA GLY A 214 12.09 -10.33 4.98
C GLY A 214 12.38 -11.77 4.52
N ALA A 215 13.33 -11.96 3.61
CA ALA A 215 13.78 -13.28 3.19
C ALA A 215 14.43 -14.05 4.34
N LEU A 216 15.23 -13.38 5.18
CA LEU A 216 15.81 -13.98 6.39
C LEU A 216 14.71 -14.43 7.37
N THR A 217 13.73 -13.57 7.62
CA THR A 217 12.58 -13.87 8.48
C THR A 217 11.74 -15.00 7.90
N ALA A 218 11.52 -15.04 6.58
CA ALA A 218 10.80 -16.12 5.90
C ALA A 218 11.55 -17.45 5.98
N VAL A 219 12.88 -17.46 5.79
CA VAL A 219 13.72 -18.65 5.97
C VAL A 219 13.71 -19.10 7.42
N LEU A 220 13.80 -18.18 8.39
CA LEU A 220 13.73 -18.50 9.82
C LEU A 220 12.36 -19.08 10.21
N ALA A 221 11.28 -18.49 9.70
CA ALA A 221 9.91 -18.96 9.89
C ALA A 221 9.71 -20.33 9.24
N GLY A 222 10.19 -20.51 8.00
CA GLY A 222 10.14 -21.80 7.30
C GLY A 222 10.95 -22.88 8.01
N ALA A 223 12.13 -22.55 8.52
CA ALA A 223 12.93 -23.46 9.34
C ALA A 223 12.23 -23.80 10.67
N TYR A 224 11.54 -22.84 11.30
CA TYR A 224 10.74 -23.08 12.50
C TYR A 224 9.59 -24.05 12.21
N VAL A 225 8.75 -23.76 11.21
CA VAL A 225 7.63 -24.61 10.82
C VAL A 225 8.15 -25.99 10.40
N GLY A 226 9.19 -26.05 9.57
CA GLY A 226 9.82 -27.29 9.14
C GLY A 226 10.38 -28.12 10.29
N SER A 227 11.02 -27.49 11.29
CA SER A 227 11.54 -28.20 12.48
C SER A 227 10.41 -28.77 13.33
N VAL A 228 9.35 -27.99 13.56
CA VAL A 228 8.17 -28.45 14.31
C VAL A 228 7.51 -29.62 13.60
N LEU A 229 7.29 -29.52 12.29
CA LEU A 229 6.68 -30.59 11.48
C LEU A 229 7.55 -31.86 11.46
N LEU A 230 8.86 -31.72 11.25
CA LEU A 230 9.78 -32.87 11.19
C LEU A 230 9.88 -33.56 12.55
N LEU A 231 9.94 -32.79 13.63
CA LEU A 231 10.01 -33.34 14.97
C LEU A 231 8.69 -34.00 15.37
N GLN A 232 7.55 -33.41 15.01
CA GLN A 232 6.24 -34.03 15.15
C GLN A 232 6.13 -35.35 14.37
N LEU A 233 6.71 -35.44 13.17
CA LEU A 233 6.77 -36.67 12.37
C LEU A 233 7.61 -37.77 13.01
N VAL A 234 8.77 -37.42 13.56
CA VAL A 234 9.71 -38.38 14.19
C VAL A 234 9.20 -38.84 15.56
N LEU A 235 8.54 -37.96 16.31
CA LEU A 235 8.04 -38.24 17.65
C LEU A 235 6.68 -38.92 17.64
N ARG A 236 5.82 -38.67 16.65
CA ARG A 236 4.50 -39.32 16.52
C ARG A 236 4.52 -40.84 16.81
N PRO A 237 5.41 -41.64 16.20
CA PRO A 237 5.45 -43.09 16.45
C PRO A 237 6.04 -43.49 17.82
N LEU A 238 6.71 -42.57 18.53
CA LEU A 238 7.35 -42.82 19.83
C LEU A 238 6.50 -42.37 21.03
N THR A 239 5.41 -41.62 20.78
CA THR A 239 4.70 -40.87 21.83
C THR A 239 3.26 -41.34 22.05
N GLU A 240 2.84 -42.44 21.42
CA GLU A 240 1.44 -42.89 21.44
C GLU A 240 0.90 -43.29 22.83
N GLU A 241 1.75 -43.53 23.86
CA GLU A 241 1.29 -44.04 25.16
C GLU A 241 1.67 -43.23 26.42
N SER A 242 2.37 -42.09 26.34
CA SER A 242 2.80 -41.37 27.56
C SER A 242 2.90 -39.86 27.42
N GLY A 243 2.10 -39.11 28.19
CA GLY A 243 2.12 -37.65 28.25
C GLY A 243 3.48 -37.05 28.66
N LEU A 244 4.30 -37.81 29.39
CA LEU A 244 5.69 -37.43 29.73
C LEU A 244 6.61 -37.45 28.49
N ALA A 245 6.36 -38.32 27.51
CA ALA A 245 7.11 -38.35 26.26
C ALA A 245 6.73 -37.17 25.36
N VAL A 246 5.47 -36.71 25.40
CA VAL A 246 5.03 -35.46 24.71
C VAL A 246 5.70 -34.24 25.34
N ALA A 247 5.73 -34.16 26.68
CA ALA A 247 6.38 -33.07 27.40
C ALA A 247 7.90 -33.05 27.19
N GLY A 248 8.57 -34.20 27.31
CA GLY A 248 10.01 -34.34 27.11
C GLY A 248 10.44 -34.02 25.68
N SER A 249 9.64 -34.41 24.71
CA SER A 249 9.91 -34.12 23.31
C SER A 249 9.67 -32.65 22.95
N THR A 250 8.64 -32.01 23.52
CA THR A 250 8.43 -30.54 23.43
C THR A 250 9.62 -29.77 23.99
N LEU A 251 10.16 -30.20 25.14
CA LEU A 251 11.37 -29.64 25.76
C LEU A 251 12.61 -29.84 24.89
N ALA A 252 12.78 -31.00 24.27
CA ALA A 252 13.87 -31.28 23.34
C ALA A 252 13.82 -30.38 22.10
N VAL A 253 12.61 -30.14 21.54
CA VAL A 253 12.41 -29.17 20.44
C VAL A 253 12.91 -27.79 20.85
N ALA A 254 12.46 -27.31 22.01
CA ALA A 254 12.80 -25.98 22.52
C ALA A 254 14.31 -25.84 22.80
N ALA A 255 14.96 -26.90 23.28
CA ALA A 255 16.40 -26.91 23.54
C ALA A 255 17.24 -26.87 22.25
N LEU A 256 16.87 -27.62 21.21
CA LEU A 256 17.54 -27.60 19.90
C LEU A 256 17.31 -26.28 19.14
N PHE A 257 16.24 -25.56 19.45
CA PHE A 257 15.86 -24.31 18.78
C PHE A 257 16.86 -23.16 19.00
N ARG A 258 17.40 -23.02 20.22
CA ARG A 258 18.39 -21.97 20.56
C ARG A 258 19.65 -22.01 19.68
N PRO A 259 20.37 -23.14 19.55
CA PRO A 259 21.59 -23.19 18.74
C PRO A 259 21.32 -23.10 17.23
N ALA A 260 20.20 -23.62 16.73
CA ALA A 260 19.83 -23.53 15.32
C ALA A 260 19.61 -22.07 14.88
N ARG A 261 18.85 -21.30 15.68
CA ARG A 261 18.64 -19.86 15.45
C ARG A 261 19.95 -19.08 15.40
N ALA A 262 20.86 -19.36 16.33
CA ALA A 262 22.15 -18.67 16.41
C ALA A 262 23.04 -18.93 15.18
N ARG A 263 23.06 -20.16 14.65
CA ARG A 263 23.86 -20.51 13.46
C ARG A 263 23.34 -19.86 12.18
N VAL A 264 22.02 -19.82 12.00
CA VAL A 264 21.39 -19.15 10.85
C VAL A 264 21.69 -17.65 10.89
N GLN A 265 21.57 -17.02 12.06
CA GLN A 265 21.86 -15.61 12.24
C GLN A 265 23.34 -15.28 11.95
N ALA A 266 24.28 -16.12 12.44
CA ALA A 266 25.71 -15.94 12.18
C ALA A 266 26.11 -16.12 10.71
N LEU A 267 25.50 -17.08 9.99
CA LEU A 267 25.72 -17.28 8.55
C LEU A 267 25.28 -16.05 7.73
N VAL A 268 24.18 -15.44 8.15
CA VAL A 268 23.60 -14.28 7.47
C VAL A 268 24.41 -13.02 7.75
N ASP A 269 24.79 -12.79 9.02
CA ASP A 269 25.66 -11.68 9.39
C ASP A 269 26.99 -11.75 8.62
N ARG A 270 27.56 -12.95 8.48
CA ARG A 270 28.82 -13.17 7.74
C ARG A 270 28.68 -12.94 6.23
N ARG A 271 27.52 -13.22 5.64
CA ARG A 271 27.27 -13.06 4.19
C ARG A 271 26.87 -11.62 3.83
N PHE A 272 26.17 -10.92 4.72
CA PHE A 272 25.57 -9.61 4.44
C PHE A 272 26.36 -8.42 4.99
N TYR A 273 26.97 -8.53 6.17
CA TYR A 273 27.73 -7.41 6.77
C TYR A 273 29.18 -7.32 6.30
N ARG A 274 29.66 -8.24 5.46
CA ARG A 274 31.06 -8.27 4.99
C ARG A 274 31.51 -6.93 4.39
N ARG A 275 30.66 -6.27 3.59
CA ARG A 275 31.01 -4.97 2.96
C ARG A 275 31.03 -3.78 3.94
N ARG A 276 30.25 -3.81 5.02
CA ARG A 276 30.15 -2.68 5.97
C ARG A 276 31.14 -2.80 7.13
N TYR A 277 31.43 -4.05 7.53
CA TYR A 277 32.39 -4.34 8.59
C TYR A 277 33.83 -4.15 8.13
N ASP A 278 34.14 -4.47 6.87
CA ASP A 278 35.45 -4.20 6.25
C ASP A 278 35.72 -2.68 6.16
N GLY A 279 34.72 -1.85 5.86
CA GLY A 279 34.88 -0.39 5.79
C GLY A 279 35.20 0.28 7.13
N VAL A 280 34.52 -0.11 8.22
CA VAL A 280 34.77 0.43 9.56
C VAL A 280 36.11 -0.05 10.10
N ARG A 281 36.45 -1.33 9.94
CA ARG A 281 37.76 -1.85 10.36
C ARG A 281 38.91 -1.27 9.54
N MET A 282 38.72 -1.00 8.25
CA MET A 282 39.72 -0.30 7.45
C MET A 282 39.87 1.16 7.89
N LEU A 283 38.79 1.87 8.22
CA LEU A 283 38.84 3.23 8.76
C LEU A 283 39.48 3.30 10.15
N GLU A 284 39.20 2.33 11.02
CA GLU A 284 39.83 2.24 12.35
C GLU A 284 41.32 1.86 12.24
N ALA A 285 41.67 0.94 11.34
CA ALA A 285 43.06 0.59 11.06
C ALA A 285 43.83 1.76 10.42
N PHE A 286 43.19 2.50 9.51
CA PHE A 286 43.75 3.70 8.90
C PHE A 286 43.91 4.82 9.93
N GLY A 287 42.92 5.06 10.78
CA GLY A 287 43.00 6.03 11.88
C GLY A 287 44.04 5.68 12.94
N ALA A 288 44.29 4.38 13.17
CA ALA A 288 45.35 3.91 14.04
C ALA A 288 46.75 4.11 13.42
N ARG A 289 46.90 3.90 12.10
CA ARG A 289 48.16 4.09 11.36
C ARG A 289 48.49 5.56 11.10
N LEU A 290 47.50 6.41 10.80
CA LEU A 290 47.61 7.87 10.76
C LEU A 290 48.20 8.49 12.02
N ARG A 291 47.99 7.83 13.17
CA ARG A 291 48.51 8.28 14.47
C ARG A 291 49.97 7.85 14.71
N GLN A 292 50.52 6.97 13.85
CA GLN A 292 51.85 6.38 13.98
C GLN A 292 52.80 6.78 12.82
N GLU A 293 52.30 7.01 11.61
CA GLU A 293 53.10 7.47 10.46
C GLU A 293 53.17 9.01 10.39
N VAL A 294 54.37 9.57 10.60
CA VAL A 294 54.68 11.02 10.51
C VAL A 294 55.36 11.32 9.17
N ASP A 295 54.78 10.85 8.06
CA ASP A 295 55.28 11.18 6.72
C ASP A 295 54.13 11.52 5.76
N LEU A 296 54.08 12.80 5.36
CA LEU A 296 52.99 13.41 4.60
C LEU A 296 52.83 12.81 3.19
N ASP A 297 53.93 12.34 2.59
CA ASP A 297 53.91 11.77 1.23
C ASP A 297 53.33 10.35 1.21
N SER A 298 53.63 9.55 2.24
CA SER A 298 53.09 8.19 2.39
C SER A 298 51.59 8.21 2.68
N LEU A 299 51.14 9.15 3.52
CA LEU A 299 49.74 9.39 3.87
C LEU A 299 48.86 9.73 2.67
N ASN A 300 49.41 10.50 1.73
CA ASN A 300 48.70 10.96 0.54
C ASN A 300 48.44 9.81 -0.45
N GLY A 301 49.42 8.92 -0.62
CA GLY A 301 49.28 7.69 -1.42
C GLY A 301 48.25 6.71 -0.83
N GLU A 302 48.26 6.53 0.49
CA GLU A 302 47.36 5.59 1.16
C GLU A 302 45.92 6.11 1.23
N LEU A 303 45.71 7.41 1.45
CA LEU A 303 44.38 8.05 1.40
C LEU A 303 43.72 7.87 0.02
N ARG A 304 44.49 8.04 -1.05
CA ARG A 304 44.00 7.80 -2.42
C ARG A 304 43.67 6.33 -2.65
N ALA A 305 44.51 5.40 -2.19
CA ALA A 305 44.25 3.96 -2.33
C ALA A 305 43.00 3.49 -1.57
N VAL A 306 42.72 4.06 -0.39
CA VAL A 306 41.50 3.78 0.38
C VAL A 306 40.28 4.37 -0.30
N LEU A 307 40.36 5.61 -0.80
CA LEU A 307 39.27 6.26 -1.54
C LEU A 307 38.91 5.49 -2.81
N ASP A 308 39.92 5.03 -3.56
CA ASP A 308 39.73 4.29 -4.80
C ASP A 308 39.03 2.94 -4.55
N ARG A 309 39.44 2.22 -3.50
CA ARG A 309 38.84 0.92 -3.13
C ARG A 309 37.47 1.01 -2.47
N THR A 310 37.15 2.13 -1.82
CA THR A 310 35.92 2.24 -1.02
C THR A 310 34.79 2.93 -1.78
N VAL A 311 35.14 3.88 -2.66
CA VAL A 311 34.18 4.79 -3.28
C VAL A 311 34.21 4.74 -4.82
N GLU A 312 35.23 4.13 -5.44
CA GLU A 312 35.45 4.10 -6.91
C GLU A 312 35.11 5.45 -7.59
N PRO A 313 35.70 6.57 -7.14
CA PRO A 313 35.34 7.88 -7.68
C PRO A 313 35.88 8.04 -9.11
N ALA A 314 35.09 8.65 -9.98
CA ALA A 314 35.54 8.94 -11.34
C ALA A 314 36.75 9.89 -11.37
N HIS A 315 36.87 10.81 -10.40
CA HIS A 315 38.00 11.75 -10.24
C HIS A 315 38.22 12.08 -8.74
N ALA A 316 39.48 12.22 -8.30
CA ALA A 316 39.84 12.66 -6.94
C ALA A 316 41.01 13.67 -6.99
N SER A 317 40.93 14.77 -6.24
CA SER A 317 42.03 15.75 -6.10
C SER A 317 42.25 16.11 -4.63
N LEU A 318 43.51 16.24 -4.21
CA LEU A 318 43.92 16.64 -2.86
C LEU A 318 44.73 17.93 -2.96
N TRP A 319 44.34 18.94 -2.19
CA TRP A 319 44.99 20.26 -2.16
C TRP A 319 45.60 20.44 -0.77
N LEU A 320 46.92 20.54 -0.70
CA LEU A 320 47.66 20.82 0.53
C LEU A 320 47.97 22.32 0.58
N ARG A 321 47.78 22.92 1.76
CA ARG A 321 48.14 24.32 1.98
C ARG A 321 49.66 24.39 2.20
N GLU A 322 50.37 25.08 1.32
CA GLU A 322 51.78 25.38 1.53
C GLU A 322 51.94 26.26 2.79
N PRO A 323 52.91 25.97 3.67
CA PRO A 323 53.16 26.80 4.83
C PRO A 323 53.65 28.17 4.38
N GLU A 324 52.97 29.23 4.83
CA GLU A 324 53.42 30.61 4.66
C GLU A 324 54.82 30.73 5.28
N ALA A 325 55.82 30.97 4.43
CA ALA A 325 57.17 31.29 4.87
C ALA A 325 57.13 32.61 5.66
N THR A 326 57.01 32.52 6.98
CA THR A 326 57.26 33.63 7.89
C THR A 326 58.70 34.08 7.70
N ARG A 327 58.86 35.26 7.09
CA ARG A 327 60.10 36.06 7.11
C ARG A 327 60.35 36.64 8.48
#